data_AF-A0A8J4D2M8-F1
#
_entry.id   AF-A0A8J4D2M8-F1
#
_cell.length_a   1.000
_cell.length_b   1.000
_cell.length_c   1.000
_cell.angle_alpha   90.00
_cell.angle_beta   90.00
_cell.angle_gamma   90.00
#
_symmetry.space_group_name_H-M   'P 1'
#
loop_
_entity.id
_entity.type
_entity.pdbx_description
1 polymer ?
#
loop_
_entity_poly.entity_id
_entity_poly.type
_entity_poly.pdbx_seq_one_letter_code
_entity_poly.pdbx_strand_id
1 'polypeptide(L)'
;MEGARTASGVPLLPRVSVPLVDTQAVRDLLSTISSGSYNAQLTAAVQLAELLEAEEGRFRDVVGDPWGGPAGQRAAHSIGRLLACIKERESVYDNLCESWILSRSAPLEQQVAGLRLVLACLSCWGFQYPLTEDRCMDLLLEWAGEAGDETPTPSDPPPADDEALLREARSVYSTALLAIAMTNEDYAGPASSTP
;
A
#
# COMPACT_ATOMS: atom_id res chain seq x y z
N MET A 1 -38.42 -16.31 -13.50
CA MET A 1 -37.05 -16.73 -13.14
C MET A 1 -36.86 -16.44 -11.67
N GLU A 2 -37.09 -17.43 -10.81
CA GLU A 2 -36.89 -17.30 -9.37
C GLU A 2 -35.41 -17.53 -9.05
N GLY A 3 -34.78 -16.54 -8.42
CA GLY A 3 -33.42 -16.65 -7.91
C GLY A 3 -33.37 -17.55 -6.68
N ALA A 4 -32.44 -18.49 -6.65
CA ALA A 4 -32.23 -19.39 -5.52
C ALA A 4 -31.86 -18.60 -4.25
N ARG A 5 -32.59 -18.82 -3.16
CA ARG A 5 -32.35 -18.25 -1.82
C ARG A 5 -31.85 -19.36 -0.88
N THR A 6 -30.95 -19.03 0.03
CA THR A 6 -30.61 -19.93 1.15
C THR A 6 -31.66 -19.81 2.27
N ALA A 7 -31.70 -20.79 3.17
CA ALA A 7 -32.63 -20.87 4.30
C ALA A 7 -32.61 -19.66 5.27
N SER A 8 -31.65 -18.73 5.10
CA SER A 8 -31.48 -17.52 5.92
C SER A 8 -31.87 -16.22 5.21
N GLY A 9 -32.48 -16.29 4.01
CA GLY A 9 -32.99 -15.10 3.30
C GLY A 9 -31.93 -14.16 2.71
N VAL A 10 -30.64 -14.52 2.79
CA VAL A 10 -29.55 -13.72 2.21
C VAL A 10 -29.52 -13.94 0.69
N PRO A 11 -29.54 -12.88 -0.13
CA PRO A 11 -29.35 -13.00 -1.57
C PRO A 11 -28.01 -13.66 -1.85
N LEU A 12 -28.02 -14.79 -2.57
CA LEU A 12 -26.81 -15.36 -3.15
C LEU A 12 -26.36 -14.41 -4.25
N LEU A 13 -25.42 -13.51 -3.91
CA LEU A 13 -24.71 -12.76 -4.93
C LEU A 13 -24.08 -13.76 -5.91
N PRO A 14 -24.24 -13.57 -7.24
CA PRO A 14 -23.62 -14.44 -8.20
C PRO A 14 -22.11 -14.45 -7.93
N ARG A 15 -21.54 -15.66 -7.83
CA ARG A 15 -20.08 -15.83 -7.77
C ARG A 15 -19.53 -15.32 -9.09
N VAL A 16 -19.19 -14.04 -9.15
CA VAL A 16 -18.37 -13.50 -10.22
C VAL A 16 -17.10 -14.34 -10.20
N SER A 17 -16.81 -15.04 -11.29
CA SER A 17 -15.55 -15.73 -11.48
C SER A 17 -14.47 -14.66 -11.60
N VAL A 18 -14.02 -14.16 -10.45
CA VAL A 18 -12.93 -13.19 -10.38
C VAL A 18 -11.70 -13.87 -10.97
N PRO A 19 -10.94 -13.21 -11.87
CA PRO A 19 -9.68 -13.74 -12.35
C PRO A 19 -8.84 -14.25 -11.17
N LEU A 20 -8.31 -15.47 -11.30
CA LEU A 20 -7.42 -16.01 -10.29
C LEU A 20 -6.14 -15.18 -10.32
N VAL A 21 -5.92 -14.40 -9.25
CA VAL A 21 -4.60 -13.88 -8.94
C VAL A 21 -3.64 -15.06 -8.82
N ASP A 22 -2.53 -14.98 -9.54
CA ASP A 22 -1.46 -15.96 -9.45
C ASP A 22 -0.69 -15.76 -8.14
N THR A 23 -1.11 -16.51 -7.12
CA THR A 23 -0.44 -16.47 -5.80
C THR A 23 0.99 -17.01 -5.83
N GLN A 24 1.37 -17.80 -6.84
CA GLN A 24 2.75 -18.27 -6.95
C GLN A 24 3.65 -17.13 -7.42
N ALA A 25 3.23 -16.39 -8.45
CA ALA A 25 3.96 -15.21 -8.91
C ALA A 25 4.18 -14.19 -7.77
N VAL A 26 3.20 -14.01 -6.89
CA VAL A 26 3.31 -13.12 -5.72
C VAL A 26 4.35 -13.63 -4.72
N ARG A 27 4.38 -14.94 -4.46
CA ARG A 27 5.40 -15.55 -3.60
C ARG A 27 6.81 -15.44 -4.19
N ASP A 28 6.92 -15.55 -5.51
CA ASP A 28 8.19 -15.40 -6.23
C ASP A 28 8.69 -13.94 -6.16
N LEU A 29 7.78 -12.95 -6.28
CA LEU A 29 8.08 -11.54 -6.06
C LEU A 29 8.58 -11.30 -4.63
N LEU A 30 7.88 -11.82 -3.62
CA LEU A 30 8.29 -11.70 -2.21
C LEU A 30 9.66 -12.36 -1.95
N SER A 31 9.94 -13.51 -2.57
CA SER A 31 11.25 -14.15 -2.50
C SER A 31 12.34 -13.31 -3.18
N THR A 32 12.00 -12.65 -4.29
CA THR A 32 12.92 -11.77 -5.02
C THR A 32 13.21 -10.51 -4.24
N ILE A 33 12.23 -9.92 -3.56
CA ILE A 33 12.42 -8.77 -2.66
C ILE A 33 13.41 -9.14 -1.54
N SER A 34 13.29 -10.32 -0.95
CA SER A 34 14.13 -10.71 0.19
C SER A 34 15.55 -11.11 -0.18
N SER A 35 15.76 -11.73 -1.35
CA SER A 35 17.03 -12.41 -1.67
C SER A 35 17.59 -12.13 -3.07
N GLY A 36 16.90 -11.32 -3.88
CA GLY A 36 17.34 -10.97 -5.22
C GLY A 36 18.53 -10.02 -5.23
N SER A 37 19.11 -9.83 -6.42
CA SER A 37 20.05 -8.72 -6.65
C SER A 37 19.35 -7.37 -6.47
N TYR A 38 20.10 -6.31 -6.16
CA TYR A 38 19.57 -4.96 -5.94
C TYR A 38 18.48 -4.53 -6.95
N ASN A 39 18.77 -4.57 -8.25
CA ASN A 39 17.80 -4.18 -9.29
C ASN A 39 16.57 -5.11 -9.35
N ALA A 40 16.76 -6.40 -9.08
CA ALA A 40 15.66 -7.37 -9.04
C ALA A 40 14.75 -7.11 -7.84
N GLN A 41 15.31 -6.74 -6.69
CA GLN A 41 14.53 -6.37 -5.50
C GLN A 41 13.66 -5.15 -5.77
N LEU A 42 14.25 -4.08 -6.33
CA LEU A 42 13.52 -2.86 -6.70
C LEU A 42 12.37 -3.16 -7.67
N THR A 43 12.68 -3.92 -8.73
CA THR A 43 11.69 -4.29 -9.75
C THR A 43 10.56 -5.13 -9.14
N ALA A 44 10.89 -6.11 -8.29
CA ALA A 44 9.89 -6.96 -7.66
C ALA A 44 8.99 -6.19 -6.69
N ALA A 45 9.54 -5.24 -5.92
CA ALA A 45 8.75 -4.39 -5.03
C ALA A 45 7.77 -3.51 -5.80
N VAL A 46 8.22 -2.89 -6.90
CA VAL A 46 7.36 -2.08 -7.78
C VAL A 46 6.26 -2.93 -8.41
N GLN A 47 6.59 -4.10 -8.95
CA GLN A 47 5.59 -5.00 -9.55
C GLN A 47 4.56 -5.47 -8.52
N LEU A 48 4.98 -5.78 -7.29
CA LEU A 48 4.06 -6.17 -6.23
C LEU A 48 3.13 -5.01 -5.83
N ALA A 49 3.66 -3.79 -5.75
CA ALA A 49 2.85 -2.59 -5.48
C ALA A 49 1.80 -2.36 -6.58
N GLU A 50 2.19 -2.45 -7.85
CA GLU A 50 1.28 -2.31 -9.00
C GLU A 50 0.17 -3.37 -8.99
N LEU A 51 0.48 -4.62 -8.62
CA LEU A 51 -0.52 -5.67 -8.47
C LEU A 51 -1.52 -5.36 -7.35
N LEU A 52 -1.05 -4.88 -6.20
CA LEU A 52 -1.91 -4.47 -5.08
C LEU A 52 -2.81 -3.29 -5.46
N GLU A 53 -2.24 -2.25 -6.06
CA GLU A 53 -2.96 -1.06 -6.54
C GLU A 53 -4.05 -1.44 -7.55
N ALA A 54 -3.73 -2.30 -8.52
CA ALA A 54 -4.67 -2.74 -9.55
C ALA A 54 -5.81 -3.60 -8.98
N GLU A 55 -5.51 -4.55 -8.08
CA GLU A 55 -6.55 -5.38 -7.45
C GLU A 55 -7.40 -4.57 -6.46
N GLU A 56 -6.83 -3.59 -5.75
CA GLU A 56 -7.58 -2.69 -4.89
C GLU A 56 -8.53 -1.80 -5.69
N GLY A 57 -8.08 -1.27 -6.84
CA GLY A 57 -8.94 -0.51 -7.76
C GLY A 57 -10.13 -1.34 -8.23
N ARG A 58 -9.88 -2.57 -8.72
CA ARG A 58 -10.96 -3.49 -9.12
C ARG A 58 -11.88 -3.87 -7.98
N PHE A 59 -11.35 -4.01 -6.77
CA PHE A 59 -12.16 -4.27 -5.59
C PHE A 59 -13.13 -3.10 -5.33
N ARG A 60 -12.62 -1.86 -5.31
CA ARG A 60 -13.43 -0.63 -5.15
C ARG A 60 -14.48 -0.48 -6.24
N ASP A 61 -14.15 -0.78 -7.50
CA ASP A 61 -15.12 -0.74 -8.60
C ASP A 61 -16.32 -1.67 -8.38
N VAL A 62 -16.10 -2.80 -7.71
CA VAL A 62 -17.14 -3.80 -7.42
C VAL A 62 -17.94 -3.45 -6.16
N VAL A 63 -17.28 -2.93 -5.12
CA VAL A 63 -17.90 -2.78 -3.79
C VAL A 63 -18.30 -1.34 -3.46
N GLY A 64 -17.81 -0.35 -4.21
CA GLY A 64 -17.95 1.08 -3.89
C GLY A 64 -17.00 1.47 -2.76
N ASP A 65 -17.55 1.69 -1.57
CA ASP A 65 -16.74 1.98 -0.38
C ASP A 65 -16.07 0.70 0.14
N PRO A 66 -14.73 0.57 0.07
CA PRO A 66 -14.02 -0.63 0.50
C PRO A 66 -14.06 -0.86 2.01
N TRP A 67 -14.47 0.13 2.81
CA TRP A 67 -14.51 0.07 4.27
C TRP A 67 -15.93 0.08 4.86
N GLY A 68 -16.93 0.46 4.07
CA GLY A 68 -18.35 0.53 4.49
C GLY A 68 -19.10 -0.82 4.46
N GLY A 69 -18.47 -1.88 3.95
CA GLY A 69 -19.09 -3.20 3.81
C GLY A 69 -18.89 -4.14 5.02
N PRO A 70 -19.46 -5.37 4.96
CA PRO A 70 -19.32 -6.35 6.03
C PRO A 70 -17.87 -6.75 6.31
N ALA A 71 -17.58 -7.01 7.59
CA ALA A 71 -16.28 -7.55 8.01
C ALA A 71 -15.95 -8.84 7.21
N GLY A 72 -14.80 -8.84 6.55
CA GLY A 72 -14.34 -9.97 5.73
C GLY A 72 -14.73 -9.92 4.24
N GLN A 73 -15.44 -8.89 3.77
CA GLN A 73 -15.73 -8.72 2.34
C GLN A 73 -14.46 -8.79 1.49
N ARG A 74 -13.40 -8.09 1.92
CA ARG A 74 -12.08 -8.09 1.28
C ARG A 74 -11.47 -9.50 1.11
N ALA A 75 -11.66 -10.38 2.10
CA ALA A 75 -11.10 -11.74 2.10
C ALA A 75 -11.72 -12.63 1.01
N ALA A 76 -12.94 -12.32 0.54
CA ALA A 76 -13.60 -13.04 -0.53
C ALA A 76 -13.10 -12.64 -1.94
N HIS A 77 -12.25 -11.62 -2.04
CA HIS A 77 -11.76 -11.09 -3.32
C HIS A 77 -10.27 -11.36 -3.53
N SER A 78 -9.81 -11.13 -4.76
CA SER A 78 -8.40 -11.24 -5.17
C SER A 78 -7.43 -10.47 -4.27
N ILE A 79 -7.78 -9.24 -3.88
CA ILE A 79 -6.97 -8.43 -2.98
C ILE A 79 -6.76 -9.10 -1.60
N GLY A 80 -7.77 -9.79 -1.05
CA GLY A 80 -7.63 -10.54 0.19
C GLY A 80 -6.65 -11.71 0.08
N ARG A 81 -6.59 -12.36 -1.08
CA ARG A 81 -5.63 -13.45 -1.36
C ARG A 81 -4.20 -12.93 -1.52
N LEU A 82 -4.01 -11.75 -2.13
CA LEU A 82 -2.71 -11.07 -2.19
C LEU A 82 -2.20 -10.74 -0.79
N LEU A 83 -3.04 -10.09 0.01
CA LEU A 83 -2.70 -9.72 1.38
C LEU A 83 -2.37 -10.94 2.25
N ALA A 84 -3.07 -12.06 2.05
CA ALA A 84 -2.73 -13.31 2.73
C ALA A 84 -1.31 -13.79 2.38
N CYS A 85 -0.87 -13.68 1.12
CA CYS A 85 0.50 -14.06 0.73
C CYS A 85 1.56 -13.18 1.39
N ILE A 86 1.28 -11.87 1.53
CA ILE A 86 2.20 -10.95 2.21
C ILE A 86 2.25 -11.25 3.71
N LYS A 87 1.09 -11.52 4.34
CA LYS A 87 1.01 -11.99 5.75
C LYS A 87 1.77 -13.29 5.99
N GLU A 88 1.68 -14.26 5.08
CA GLU A 88 2.46 -15.51 5.16
C GLU A 88 3.98 -15.29 5.10
N ARG A 89 4.41 -14.10 4.66
CA ARG A 89 5.80 -13.67 4.51
C ARG A 89 6.05 -12.33 5.22
N GLU A 90 5.39 -12.10 6.36
CA GLU A 90 5.46 -10.83 7.11
C GLU A 90 6.90 -10.35 7.36
N SER A 91 7.82 -11.27 7.66
CA SER A 91 9.26 -10.96 7.78
C SER A 91 9.87 -10.23 6.57
N VAL A 92 9.36 -10.43 5.36
CA VAL A 92 9.83 -9.69 4.16
C VAL A 92 9.37 -8.24 4.22
N TYR A 93 8.13 -8.00 4.68
CA TYR A 93 7.59 -6.67 4.90
C TYR A 93 8.33 -5.95 6.03
N ASP A 94 8.58 -6.64 7.15
CA ASP A 94 9.32 -6.08 8.30
C ASP A 94 10.74 -5.69 7.89
N ASN A 95 11.47 -6.61 7.25
CA ASN A 95 12.82 -6.35 6.77
C ASN A 95 12.86 -5.18 5.77
N LEU A 96 11.84 -5.04 4.91
CA LEU A 96 11.73 -3.90 4.01
C LEU A 96 11.55 -2.59 4.79
N CYS A 97 10.65 -2.57 5.78
CA CYS A 97 10.45 -1.41 6.63
C CYS A 97 11.75 -1.02 7.36
N GLU A 98 12.42 -1.99 7.99
CA GLU A 98 13.67 -1.76 8.73
C GLU A 98 14.82 -1.33 7.81
N SER A 99 15.03 -2.06 6.71
CA SER A 99 16.24 -1.94 5.90
C SER A 99 16.14 -0.89 4.80
N TRP A 100 14.94 -0.63 4.28
CA TRP A 100 14.76 0.29 3.15
C TRP A 100 14.15 1.62 3.57
N ILE A 101 13.33 1.65 4.63
CA ILE A 101 12.65 2.87 5.06
C ILE A 101 13.34 3.46 6.31
N LEU A 102 13.45 2.69 7.39
CA LEU A 102 13.98 3.20 8.66
C LEU A 102 15.51 3.34 8.67
N SER A 103 16.19 2.63 7.77
CA SER A 103 17.64 2.66 7.63
C SER A 103 18.14 3.98 7.03
N ARG A 104 19.13 4.58 7.71
CA ARG A 104 19.83 5.79 7.22
C ARG A 104 20.75 5.52 6.02
N SER A 105 21.09 4.26 5.74
CA SER A 105 21.99 3.88 4.66
C SER A 105 21.28 3.32 3.43
N ALA A 106 19.94 3.27 3.45
CA ALA A 106 19.17 2.83 2.29
C ALA A 106 19.37 3.81 1.12
N PRO A 107 19.70 3.31 -0.08
CA PRO A 107 19.67 4.12 -1.29
C PRO A 107 18.27 4.70 -1.56
N LEU A 108 18.23 5.82 -2.28
CA LEU A 108 16.98 6.53 -2.56
C LEU A 108 15.99 5.66 -3.35
N GLU A 109 16.46 4.84 -4.28
CA GLU A 109 15.61 3.94 -5.06
C GLU A 109 14.93 2.89 -4.18
N GLN A 110 15.65 2.35 -3.18
CA GLN A 110 15.06 1.41 -2.20
C GLN A 110 14.03 2.10 -1.31
N GLN A 111 14.30 3.33 -0.88
CA GLN A 111 13.32 4.13 -0.12
C GLN A 111 12.05 4.35 -0.93
N VAL A 112 12.16 4.79 -2.19
CA VAL A 112 11.01 5.03 -3.07
C VAL A 112 10.22 3.75 -3.35
N ALA A 113 10.90 2.67 -3.76
CA ALA A 113 10.25 1.40 -4.03
C ALA A 113 9.60 0.81 -2.77
N GLY A 114 10.27 0.93 -1.63
CA GLY A 114 9.77 0.50 -0.33
C GLY A 114 8.54 1.28 0.11
N LEU A 115 8.58 2.62 0.04
CA LEU A 115 7.46 3.48 0.40
C LEU A 115 6.24 3.23 -0.49
N ARG A 116 6.42 3.04 -1.81
CA ARG A 116 5.32 2.70 -2.71
C ARG A 116 4.67 1.37 -2.31
N LEU A 117 5.48 0.35 -2.04
CA LEU A 117 4.96 -0.96 -1.64
C LEU A 117 4.25 -0.90 -0.28
N VAL A 118 4.81 -0.20 0.71
CA VAL A 118 4.17 0.02 2.01
C VAL A 118 2.86 0.78 1.85
N LEU A 119 2.83 1.85 1.04
CA LEU A 119 1.61 2.59 0.74
C LEU A 119 0.54 1.69 0.09
N ALA A 120 0.92 0.87 -0.88
CA ALA A 120 0.01 -0.07 -1.53
C ALA A 120 -0.56 -1.09 -0.51
N CYS A 121 0.29 -1.63 0.37
CA CYS A 121 -0.14 -2.53 1.44
C CYS A 121 -1.11 -1.82 2.41
N LEU A 122 -0.74 -0.67 2.96
CA LEU A 122 -1.54 0.05 3.96
C LEU A 122 -2.86 0.61 3.39
N SER A 123 -2.91 0.88 2.09
CA SER A 123 -4.14 1.29 1.40
C SER A 123 -5.21 0.19 1.35
N CYS A 124 -4.82 -1.07 1.55
CA CYS A 124 -5.72 -2.23 1.50
C CYS A 124 -5.68 -3.12 2.76
N TRP A 125 -4.82 -2.81 3.72
CA TRP A 125 -4.60 -3.58 4.94
C TRP A 125 -4.80 -2.68 6.16
N GLY A 126 -5.69 -3.09 7.09
CA GLY A 126 -5.92 -2.38 8.36
C GLY A 126 -4.83 -2.56 9.43
N PHE A 127 -3.62 -2.99 9.08
CA PHE A 127 -2.48 -3.03 10.00
C PHE A 127 -1.68 -1.74 9.79
N GLN A 128 -1.14 -1.15 10.85
CA GLN A 128 -0.59 0.21 10.78
C GLN A 128 0.94 0.29 10.78
N TYR A 129 1.66 -0.78 11.08
CA TYR A 129 3.13 -0.77 11.01
C TYR A 129 3.61 -0.52 9.57
N PRO A 130 4.60 0.35 9.32
CA PRO A 130 5.48 1.00 10.31
C PRO A 130 5.04 2.38 10.81
N LEU A 131 3.82 2.85 10.49
CA LEU A 131 3.34 4.18 10.90
C LEU A 131 3.21 4.36 12.42
N THR A 132 3.23 3.27 13.18
CA THR A 132 3.26 3.28 14.65
C THR A 132 4.64 3.58 15.23
N GLU A 133 5.70 3.61 14.40
CA GLU A 133 7.06 3.89 14.85
C GLU A 133 7.37 5.39 14.74
N ASP A 134 7.79 6.02 15.84
CA ASP A 134 8.16 7.44 15.88
C ASP A 134 9.20 7.79 14.81
N ARG A 135 10.19 6.92 14.63
CA ARG A 135 11.22 7.10 13.60
C ARG A 135 10.66 7.09 12.18
N CYS A 136 9.62 6.29 11.92
CA CYS A 136 8.95 6.30 10.63
C CYS A 136 8.28 7.65 10.42
N MET A 137 7.51 8.11 11.41
CA MET A 137 6.78 9.38 11.33
C MET A 137 7.72 10.57 11.14
N ASP A 138 8.84 10.62 11.86
CA ASP A 138 9.86 11.66 11.69
C ASP A 138 10.40 11.71 10.25
N LEU A 139 10.71 10.54 9.68
CA LEU A 139 11.23 10.43 8.31
C LEU A 139 10.16 10.81 7.27
N LEU A 140 8.92 10.38 7.46
CA LEU A 140 7.84 10.72 6.53
C LEU A 140 7.54 12.22 6.54
N LEU A 141 7.58 12.88 7.70
CA LEU A 141 7.44 14.33 7.82
C LEU A 141 8.60 15.07 7.16
N GLU A 142 9.84 14.60 7.39
CA GLU A 142 11.03 15.13 6.73
C GLU A 142 10.91 15.03 5.21
N TRP A 143 10.65 13.84 4.68
CA TRP A 143 10.58 13.58 3.24
C TRP A 143 9.39 14.22 2.55
N ALA A 144 8.23 14.30 3.20
CA ALA A 144 7.09 15.04 2.65
C ALA A 144 7.44 16.53 2.49
N GLY A 145 8.14 17.11 3.47
CA GLY A 145 8.56 18.51 3.47
C GLY A 145 9.77 18.85 2.58
N GLU A 146 10.47 17.87 2.01
CA GLU A 146 11.64 18.13 1.15
C GLU A 146 11.31 18.93 -0.12
N ALA A 147 10.08 18.82 -0.63
CA ALA A 147 9.59 19.60 -1.76
C ALA A 147 9.11 21.02 -1.37
N GLY A 148 9.10 21.35 -0.07
CA GLY A 148 8.52 22.60 0.43
C GLY A 148 6.99 22.64 0.34
N ASP A 149 6.42 23.85 0.35
CA ASP A 149 4.98 24.09 0.16
C ASP A 149 4.53 23.95 -1.32
N GLU A 150 5.46 23.68 -2.24
CA GLU A 150 5.18 23.61 -3.67
C GLU A 150 4.82 22.17 -4.06
N THR A 151 3.53 21.82 -3.92
CA THR A 151 3.01 20.61 -4.55
C THR A 151 3.14 20.73 -6.06
N PRO A 152 3.87 19.84 -6.75
CA PRO A 152 4.04 19.90 -8.19
C PRO A 152 2.67 19.89 -8.88
N THR A 153 2.47 20.88 -9.74
CA THR A 153 1.31 20.99 -10.62
C THR A 153 1.66 20.46 -12.00
N PRO A 154 0.68 20.03 -12.81
CA PRO A 154 0.94 19.61 -14.19
C PRO A 154 1.56 20.71 -15.09
N SER A 155 1.63 21.95 -14.61
CA SER A 155 2.22 23.08 -15.32
C SER A 155 3.70 23.28 -14.99
N ASP A 156 4.20 22.62 -13.95
CA ASP A 156 5.60 22.73 -13.53
C ASP A 156 6.51 21.98 -14.51
N PRO A 157 7.77 22.44 -14.65
CA PRO A 157 8.72 21.72 -15.48
C PRO A 157 8.94 20.30 -14.93
N PRO A 158 9.16 19.31 -15.81
CA PRO A 158 9.49 17.97 -15.35
C PRO A 158 10.80 17.98 -14.54
N PRO A 159 11.02 16.99 -13.66
CA PRO A 159 12.27 16.85 -12.92
C PRO A 159 13.49 16.91 -13.83
N ALA A 160 14.53 17.58 -13.37
CA ALA A 160 15.74 17.84 -14.15
C ALA A 160 16.56 16.56 -14.43
N ASP A 161 16.48 15.58 -13.52
CA ASP A 161 17.19 14.30 -13.59
C ASP A 161 16.44 13.20 -12.80
N ASP A 162 16.95 11.97 -12.90
CA ASP A 162 16.38 10.79 -12.24
C ASP A 162 16.39 10.92 -10.71
N GLU A 163 17.39 11.60 -10.15
CA GLU A 163 17.52 11.77 -8.70
C GLU A 163 16.45 12.74 -8.17
N ALA A 164 16.18 13.82 -8.90
CA ALA A 164 15.09 14.74 -8.62
C ALA A 164 13.73 14.06 -8.73
N LEU A 165 13.52 13.22 -9.75
CA LEU A 165 12.30 12.43 -9.92
C LEU A 165 12.09 11.47 -8.73
N LEU A 166 13.15 10.80 -8.27
CA LEU A 166 13.08 9.91 -7.12
C LEU A 166 12.78 10.65 -5.81
N ARG A 167 13.34 11.86 -5.61
CA ARG A 167 13.00 12.69 -4.44
C ARG A 167 11.54 13.13 -4.46
N GLU A 168 11.04 13.55 -5.61
CA GLU A 168 9.64 13.90 -5.79
C GLU A 168 8.73 12.69 -5.48
N ALA A 169 9.04 11.52 -6.03
CA ALA A 169 8.31 10.29 -5.75
C ALA A 169 8.33 9.94 -4.25
N ARG A 170 9.48 10.08 -3.58
CA ARG A 170 9.60 9.86 -2.13
C ARG A 170 8.71 10.83 -1.34
N SER A 171 8.70 12.10 -1.70
CA SER A 171 7.84 13.11 -1.06
C SER A 171 6.35 12.79 -1.26
N VAL A 172 5.95 12.41 -2.47
CA VAL A 172 4.55 12.03 -2.79
C VAL A 172 4.10 10.80 -1.98
N TYR A 173 4.89 9.73 -1.97
CA TYR A 173 4.54 8.53 -1.20
C TYR A 173 4.54 8.79 0.31
N SER A 174 5.46 9.62 0.79
CA SER A 174 5.50 9.99 2.21
C SER A 174 4.26 10.78 2.61
N THR A 175 3.84 11.74 1.79
CA THR A 175 2.61 12.52 1.99
C THR A 175 1.38 11.63 2.03
N ALA A 176 1.29 10.66 1.11
CA ALA A 176 0.18 9.71 1.08
C ALA A 176 0.15 8.79 2.33
N LEU A 177 1.31 8.36 2.81
CA LEU A 177 1.43 7.57 4.04
C LEU A 177 1.05 8.39 5.30
N LEU A 178 1.44 9.67 5.36
CA LEU A 178 1.00 10.59 6.40
C LEU A 178 -0.52 10.78 6.37
N ALA A 179 -1.12 10.87 5.19
CA ALA A 179 -2.59 10.95 5.07
C ALA A 179 -3.27 9.70 5.66
N ILE A 180 -2.72 8.50 5.44
CA ILE A 180 -3.21 7.27 6.09
C ILE A 180 -3.02 7.38 7.61
N ALA A 181 -1.85 7.81 8.10
CA ALA A 181 -1.60 7.95 9.53
C ALA A 181 -2.61 8.90 10.20
N MET A 182 -2.97 10.01 9.55
CA MET A 182 -3.96 10.97 10.06
C MET A 182 -5.39 10.43 10.13
N THR A 183 -5.72 9.41 9.33
CA THR A 183 -7.04 8.74 9.44
C THR A 183 -7.13 7.81 10.65
N ASN A 184 -6.03 7.55 11.35
CA ASN A 184 -6.04 6.80 12.60
C ASN A 184 -6.37 7.73 13.77
N GLU A 185 -7.34 7.31 14.60
CA GLU A 185 -7.83 8.08 15.75
C GLU A 185 -6.73 8.44 16.76
N ASP A 186 -5.66 7.64 16.85
CA ASP A 186 -4.52 7.90 17.74
C ASP A 186 -3.60 9.06 17.28
N TYR A 187 -3.59 9.36 15.97
CA TYR A 187 -2.82 10.47 15.37
C TYR A 187 -3.71 11.64 14.91
N ALA A 188 -5.03 11.44 14.87
CA ALA A 188 -6.00 12.52 14.74
C ALA A 188 -5.99 13.33 16.04
N GLY A 189 -5.04 14.29 16.14
CA GLY A 189 -4.93 15.20 17.27
C GLY A 189 -6.26 15.89 17.62
N PRO A 190 -6.32 16.66 18.73
CA PRO A 190 -7.55 17.16 19.36
C PRO A 190 -8.49 18.00 18.45
N ALA A 191 -8.09 18.32 17.22
CA ALA A 191 -8.96 18.91 16.20
C ALA A 191 -10.09 17.97 15.72
N SER A 192 -9.95 16.64 15.87
CA SER A 192 -11.03 15.66 15.59
C SER A 192 -12.08 15.60 16.71
N SER A 193 -11.78 16.19 17.86
CA SER A 193 -12.60 16.17 19.08
C SER A 193 -13.25 17.54 19.30
N THR A 194 -14.07 18.00 18.37
CA THR A 194 -14.98 19.12 18.63
C THR A 194 -16.41 18.67 18.32
N PRO A 195 -17.34 18.77 19.29
CA PRO A 195 -18.74 18.34 19.14
C PRO A 195 -19.54 19.19 18.17
#